data_AF-A0A7J4LGB4-F1
#
_entry.id   AF-A0A7J4LGB4-F1
#
_cell.length_a   1.000
_cell.length_b   1.000
_cell.length_c   1.000
_cell.angle_alpha   90.00
_cell.angle_beta   90.00
_cell.angle_gamma   90.00
#
_symmetry.space_group_name_H-M   'P 1'
#
loop_
_entity.id
_entity.type
_entity.pdbx_description
1 polymer ?
#
loop_
_entity_poly.entity_id
_entity_poly.type
_entity_poly.pdbx_seq_one_letter_code
_entity_poly.pdbx_strand_id
1 'polypeptide(L)'
;MKGHETGNKQEKLDSNSAKNEVDNSELVNISEMNDKQVAEFLKKNAISLKLNEARKIVELIGRNPTITELHIFNIQWSEHSSYKSSKNSLKLLPTTGPTVILGPKEDAGILKLNDEYGIVISHESHNHPSQVVPYEGAATGIGGNVRDVLCMGAKVIGGADPLRFGDPFYDEEDKNKENKNTNKAVANRTKYIASQVINGIATYGNAIGVPVIAGDIYMNSSFNDNCLVNVVHIGLIKNNEIIHSCAPENSIDYDVIVIGKPTDNSGFGGAAFASLILDEKDKENNRGAVQVPDPFLKNVLMRASYKVFEAARKEKVTLGFKDCGAGGIMCATSELGASGDIGIELNLDDFPVSMQNLPPYVIACSETQERFCWISPKSFTKTILDIYNKEFELPNVAEGACAKVIGKVIAEKKYILKFNNKIVCNADIHVITEGIRYNRESKAPEEKKQDKNSEPELIDTADFNSPLLDVLKLPQIASKYTVYEHYDNTVQANTIIRCGEADAGLIAPLPGKKYGVALKVDSNPRYNRVNPYHGAVNAIAEVMRNIAAIGATPIGLTDCLNYGNPEKPEQ
;
A
#
# COMPACT_ATOMS: atom_id res chain seq x y z
N MET A 1 20.24 -27.59 -64.80
CA MET A 1 20.49 -28.31 -63.54
C MET A 1 20.61 -27.27 -62.42
N LYS A 2 19.62 -27.30 -61.53
CA LYS A 2 19.49 -26.71 -60.18
C LYS A 2 20.34 -25.47 -59.81
N GLY A 3 19.68 -24.31 -59.79
CA GLY A 3 19.97 -23.20 -58.87
C GLY A 3 19.05 -23.31 -57.65
N HIS A 4 19.59 -23.10 -56.45
CA HIS A 4 18.86 -23.19 -55.18
C HIS A 4 18.56 -21.79 -54.63
N GLU A 5 17.29 -21.58 -54.29
CA GLU A 5 16.70 -20.39 -53.69
C GLU A 5 17.18 -20.16 -52.25
N THR A 6 17.68 -18.95 -51.98
CA THR A 6 17.84 -18.38 -50.64
C THR A 6 16.87 -17.20 -50.50
N GLY A 7 15.64 -17.49 -50.06
CA GLY A 7 14.65 -16.45 -49.78
C GLY A 7 13.51 -17.01 -48.95
N ASN A 8 13.67 -17.05 -47.62
CA ASN A 8 12.51 -17.12 -46.70
C ASN A 8 12.83 -16.98 -45.19
N LYS A 9 13.86 -16.24 -44.78
CA LYS A 9 14.13 -15.99 -43.35
C LYS A 9 14.07 -14.52 -42.91
N GLN A 10 14.22 -13.55 -43.82
CA GLN A 10 14.14 -12.12 -43.46
C GLN A 10 12.68 -11.61 -43.40
N GLU A 11 11.80 -12.03 -44.32
CA GLU A 11 10.39 -11.57 -44.36
C GLU A 11 9.50 -12.07 -43.21
N LYS A 12 9.92 -13.14 -42.50
CA LYS A 12 9.23 -13.61 -41.29
C LYS A 12 9.61 -12.87 -40.01
N LEU A 13 10.69 -12.08 -40.02
CA LEU A 13 11.09 -11.24 -38.88
C LEU A 13 10.46 -9.84 -38.98
N ASP A 14 10.28 -9.31 -40.21
CA ASP A 14 9.65 -7.99 -40.41
C ASP A 14 8.10 -8.01 -40.33
N SER A 15 7.45 -9.18 -40.43
CA SER A 15 5.98 -9.27 -40.33
C SER A 15 5.45 -9.38 -38.88
N ASN A 16 6.33 -9.61 -37.90
CA ASN A 16 5.97 -9.60 -36.47
C ASN A 16 6.22 -8.25 -35.79
N SER A 17 7.10 -7.39 -36.32
CA SER A 17 7.33 -6.05 -35.76
C SER A 17 6.13 -5.11 -35.98
N ALA A 18 5.45 -5.22 -37.13
CA ALA A 18 4.25 -4.44 -37.44
C ALA A 18 3.01 -4.81 -36.61
N LYS A 19 3.00 -5.95 -35.91
CA LYS A 19 1.84 -6.37 -35.08
C LYS A 19 1.82 -5.77 -33.69
N ASN A 20 2.90 -5.13 -33.27
CA ASN A 20 3.07 -4.60 -31.92
C ASN A 20 3.17 -3.07 -31.87
N GLU A 21 2.89 -2.36 -32.96
CA GLU A 21 2.88 -0.90 -32.93
C GLU A 21 1.58 -0.34 -32.33
N VAL A 22 1.72 0.73 -31.56
CA VAL A 22 0.58 1.49 -31.03
C VAL A 22 -0.15 2.16 -32.18
N ASP A 23 -1.48 2.16 -32.14
CA ASP A 23 -2.30 2.83 -33.15
C ASP A 23 -2.03 4.35 -33.11
N ASN A 24 -1.68 4.93 -34.27
CA ASN A 24 -1.39 6.36 -34.41
C ASN A 24 -2.54 7.27 -33.93
N SER A 25 -3.78 6.79 -33.95
CA SER A 25 -4.95 7.53 -33.44
C SER A 25 -4.99 7.69 -31.92
N GLU A 26 -4.21 6.89 -31.18
CA GLU A 26 -4.13 6.94 -29.71
C GLU A 26 -3.01 7.86 -29.20
N LEU A 27 -2.14 8.35 -30.10
CA LEU A 27 -0.93 9.10 -29.74
C LEU A 27 -1.24 10.55 -29.36
N VAL A 28 -0.64 11.00 -28.26
CA VAL A 28 -0.68 12.38 -27.79
C VAL A 28 0.61 13.08 -28.21
N ASN A 29 0.53 14.12 -29.04
CA ASN A 29 1.68 14.83 -29.62
C ASN A 29 2.46 15.71 -28.62
N ILE A 30 2.87 15.14 -27.49
CA ILE A 30 3.66 15.83 -26.46
C ILE A 30 4.89 16.47 -27.09
N SER A 31 5.63 15.77 -27.96
CA SER A 31 6.86 16.24 -28.59
C SER A 31 6.72 17.58 -29.32
N GLU A 32 5.59 17.82 -29.97
CA GLU A 32 5.34 19.00 -30.82
C GLU A 32 4.67 20.15 -30.07
N MET A 33 4.01 19.87 -28.94
CA MET A 33 3.40 20.89 -28.10
C MET A 33 4.47 21.83 -27.51
N ASN A 34 4.13 23.10 -27.29
CA ASN A 34 4.92 23.96 -26.40
C ASN A 34 4.58 23.69 -24.93
N ASP A 35 5.37 24.22 -24.00
CA ASP A 35 5.21 23.97 -22.55
C ASP A 35 3.81 24.33 -22.02
N LYS A 36 3.23 25.42 -22.52
CA LYS A 36 1.88 25.85 -22.12
C LYS A 36 0.83 24.82 -22.58
N GLN A 37 0.95 24.34 -23.82
CA GLN A 37 0.04 23.32 -24.36
C GLN A 37 0.15 22.00 -23.61
N VAL A 38 1.36 21.56 -23.23
CA VAL A 38 1.53 20.36 -22.40
C VAL A 38 0.90 20.55 -21.03
N ALA A 39 1.17 21.68 -20.35
CA ALA A 39 0.59 21.95 -19.04
C ALA A 39 -0.95 21.97 -19.08
N GLU A 40 -1.54 22.61 -20.09
CA GLU A 40 -3.00 22.64 -20.30
C GLU A 40 -3.55 21.23 -20.58
N PHE A 41 -2.86 20.42 -21.39
CA PHE A 41 -3.26 19.05 -21.68
C PHE A 41 -3.23 18.17 -20.42
N LEU A 42 -2.14 18.18 -19.66
CA LEU A 42 -1.99 17.37 -18.45
C LEU A 42 -3.07 17.74 -17.42
N LYS A 43 -3.28 19.04 -17.19
CA LYS A 43 -4.32 19.54 -16.29
C LYS A 43 -5.72 19.11 -16.74
N LYS A 44 -6.03 19.24 -18.03
CA LYS A 44 -7.35 18.87 -18.59
C LYS A 44 -7.67 17.39 -18.40
N ASN A 45 -6.65 16.53 -18.40
CA ASN A 45 -6.81 15.08 -18.26
C ASN A 45 -6.51 14.56 -16.85
N ALA A 46 -6.43 15.44 -15.84
CA ALA A 46 -6.11 15.07 -14.45
C ALA A 46 -4.79 14.29 -14.31
N ILE A 47 -3.76 14.69 -15.05
CA ILE A 47 -2.42 14.11 -15.02
C ILE A 47 -1.51 15.08 -14.25
N SER A 48 -0.87 14.57 -13.20
CA SER A 48 -0.02 15.33 -12.26
C SER A 48 1.47 15.34 -12.62
N LEU A 49 1.85 14.71 -13.72
CA LEU A 49 3.22 14.73 -14.24
C LEU A 49 3.73 16.16 -14.42
N LYS A 50 5.00 16.38 -14.07
CA LYS A 50 5.70 17.63 -14.41
C LYS A 50 6.01 17.69 -15.90
N LEU A 51 6.20 18.90 -16.42
CA LEU A 51 6.54 19.12 -17.84
C LEU A 51 7.76 18.30 -18.27
N ASN A 52 8.83 18.32 -17.48
CA ASN A 52 10.04 17.55 -17.76
C ASN A 52 9.81 16.03 -17.65
N GLU A 53 8.96 15.56 -16.74
CA GLU A 53 8.58 14.14 -16.64
C GLU A 53 7.83 13.70 -17.91
N ALA A 54 6.84 14.47 -18.38
CA ALA A 54 6.10 14.19 -19.61
C ALA A 54 7.00 14.15 -20.85
N ARG A 55 7.98 15.05 -20.94
CA ARG A 55 9.00 15.04 -22.01
C ARG A 55 9.92 13.83 -21.92
N LYS A 56 10.33 13.45 -20.71
CA LYS A 56 11.18 12.29 -20.48
C LYS A 56 10.52 10.98 -20.92
N ILE A 57 9.20 10.86 -20.75
CA ILE A 57 8.44 9.70 -21.24
C ILE A 57 8.61 9.54 -22.76
N VAL A 58 8.52 10.63 -23.53
CA VAL A 58 8.72 10.60 -24.99
C VAL A 58 10.12 10.06 -25.32
N GLU A 59 11.15 10.53 -24.62
CA GLU A 59 12.53 10.08 -24.82
C GLU A 59 12.72 8.59 -24.50
N LEU A 60 12.12 8.12 -23.40
CA LEU A 60 12.28 6.73 -22.93
C LEU A 60 11.51 5.72 -23.79
N ILE A 61 10.31 6.08 -24.26
CA ILE A 61 9.52 5.21 -25.15
C ILE A 61 10.01 5.31 -26.60
N GLY A 62 10.61 6.44 -26.99
CA GLY A 62 11.11 6.69 -28.35
C GLY A 62 10.03 7.16 -29.35
N ARG A 63 8.83 7.47 -28.85
CA ARG A 63 7.70 8.02 -29.62
C ARG A 63 6.79 8.85 -28.71
N ASN A 64 5.83 9.55 -29.29
CA ASN A 64 4.74 10.14 -28.53
C ASN A 64 3.97 9.05 -27.73
N PRO A 65 3.57 9.31 -26.48
CA PRO A 65 2.84 8.35 -25.65
C PRO A 65 1.34 8.34 -25.99
N THR A 66 0.65 7.25 -25.66
CA THR A 66 -0.82 7.25 -25.60
C THR A 66 -1.32 7.94 -24.33
N ILE A 67 -2.62 8.28 -24.28
CA ILE A 67 -3.25 8.73 -23.04
C ILE A 67 -3.15 7.68 -21.92
N THR A 68 -3.28 6.40 -22.27
CA THR A 68 -3.13 5.27 -21.32
C THR A 68 -1.71 5.20 -20.76
N GLU A 69 -0.70 5.34 -21.61
CA GLU A 69 0.70 5.38 -21.17
C GLU A 69 0.95 6.57 -20.24
N LEU A 70 0.44 7.76 -20.58
CA LEU A 70 0.57 8.93 -19.70
C LEU A 70 -0.05 8.70 -18.32
N HIS A 71 -1.22 8.04 -18.22
CA HIS A 71 -1.81 7.69 -16.92
C HIS A 71 -1.02 6.61 -16.18
N ILE A 72 -0.49 5.61 -16.88
CA ILE A 72 0.40 4.58 -16.30
C ILE A 72 1.62 5.25 -15.67
N PHE A 73 2.33 6.09 -16.43
CA PHE A 73 3.51 6.80 -15.92
C PHE A 73 3.14 7.81 -14.83
N ASN A 74 2.00 8.49 -14.92
CA ASN A 74 1.54 9.40 -13.87
C ASN A 74 1.41 8.72 -12.51
N ILE A 75 0.93 7.48 -12.50
CA ILE A 75 0.77 6.68 -11.28
C ILE A 75 2.12 6.12 -10.85
N GLN A 76 2.83 5.43 -11.74
CA GLN A 76 4.09 4.76 -11.42
C GLN A 76 5.20 5.74 -11.00
N TRP A 77 5.19 6.97 -11.52
CA TRP A 77 6.14 8.03 -11.18
C TRP A 77 5.62 9.01 -10.12
N SER A 78 4.48 8.71 -9.48
CA SER A 78 4.02 9.41 -8.28
C SER A 78 4.99 9.21 -7.12
N GLU A 79 4.97 10.08 -6.12
CA GLU A 79 5.81 9.89 -4.92
C GLU A 79 5.41 8.60 -4.19
N HIS A 80 4.11 8.30 -4.16
CA HIS A 80 3.53 7.12 -3.52
C HIS A 80 4.07 5.80 -4.10
N SER A 81 4.17 5.67 -5.43
CA SER A 81 4.63 4.42 -6.07
C SER A 81 6.15 4.37 -6.24
N SER A 82 6.80 5.47 -6.65
CA SER A 82 8.22 5.45 -7.02
C SER A 82 9.17 5.72 -5.86
N TYR A 83 8.67 6.30 -4.76
CA TYR A 83 9.51 6.82 -3.67
C TYR A 83 10.58 7.78 -4.19
N LYS A 84 10.25 8.58 -5.22
CA LYS A 84 11.24 9.36 -5.98
C LYS A 84 12.08 10.31 -5.14
N SER A 85 11.59 10.77 -3.99
CA SER A 85 12.34 11.63 -3.07
C SER A 85 13.04 10.86 -1.94
N SER A 86 12.52 9.70 -1.53
CA SER A 86 12.99 8.95 -0.35
C SER A 86 13.84 7.70 -0.66
N LYS A 87 13.73 7.12 -1.87
CA LYS A 87 14.40 5.87 -2.29
C LYS A 87 15.92 5.90 -2.10
N ASN A 88 16.56 7.07 -2.20
CA ASN A 88 17.99 7.20 -1.95
C ASN A 88 18.34 7.12 -0.46
N SER A 89 17.53 7.73 0.41
CA SER A 89 17.72 7.69 1.86
C SER A 89 17.41 6.31 2.44
N LEU A 90 16.38 5.64 1.93
CA LEU A 90 15.98 4.29 2.39
C LEU A 90 17.07 3.23 2.17
N LYS A 91 17.94 3.41 1.17
CA LYS A 91 19.09 2.50 0.93
C LYS A 91 20.14 2.53 2.05
N LEU A 92 20.09 3.52 2.93
CA LEU A 92 21.01 3.62 4.06
C LEU A 92 20.60 2.70 5.22
N LEU A 93 19.36 2.19 5.22
CA LEU A 93 18.86 1.32 6.28
C LEU A 93 19.42 -0.10 6.13
N PRO A 94 19.79 -0.77 7.25
CA PRO A 94 20.23 -2.16 7.21
C PRO A 94 19.03 -3.07 6.91
N THR A 95 19.10 -3.79 5.78
CA THR A 95 18.02 -4.66 5.28
C THR A 95 18.36 -6.15 5.30
N THR A 96 19.54 -6.50 5.84
CA THR A 96 20.00 -7.90 5.95
C THR A 96 20.39 -8.20 7.39
N GLY A 97 20.24 -9.46 7.78
CA GLY A 97 20.58 -9.93 9.12
C GLY A 97 20.31 -11.42 9.30
N PRO A 98 20.80 -12.04 10.38
CA PRO A 98 20.68 -13.49 10.60
C PRO A 98 19.23 -14.01 10.68
N THR A 99 18.31 -13.14 11.07
CA THR A 99 16.87 -13.41 11.20
C THR A 99 16.08 -12.99 9.97
N VAL A 100 16.69 -12.37 8.96
CA VAL A 100 15.98 -11.91 7.76
C VAL A 100 15.96 -13.03 6.72
N ILE A 101 14.78 -13.56 6.42
CA ILE A 101 14.55 -14.51 5.31
C ILE A 101 14.39 -13.72 4.01
N LEU A 102 13.59 -12.66 4.04
CA LEU A 102 13.35 -11.76 2.91
C LEU A 102 13.32 -10.31 3.41
N GLY A 103 14.16 -9.45 2.83
CA GLY A 103 14.16 -8.01 3.10
C GLY A 103 13.07 -7.26 2.34
N PRO A 104 13.09 -5.91 2.33
CA PRO A 104 12.10 -5.07 1.66
C PRO A 104 12.33 -5.05 0.14
N LYS A 105 11.97 -6.15 -0.53
CA LYS A 105 12.06 -6.31 -2.00
C LYS A 105 10.73 -6.68 -2.65
N GLU A 106 9.85 -7.31 -1.89
CA GLU A 106 8.53 -7.76 -2.32
C GLU A 106 7.47 -7.06 -1.46
N ASP A 107 6.21 -7.48 -1.56
CA ASP A 107 5.09 -6.80 -0.89
C ASP A 107 5.25 -6.75 0.64
N ALA A 108 5.95 -7.73 1.23
CA ALA A 108 6.21 -7.78 2.66
C ALA A 108 7.59 -8.38 3.00
N GLY A 109 8.14 -7.99 4.16
CA GLY A 109 9.37 -8.58 4.69
C GLY A 109 9.09 -9.89 5.44
N ILE A 110 10.08 -10.79 5.51
CA ILE A 110 9.96 -12.07 6.22
C ILE A 110 11.11 -12.24 7.22
N LEU A 111 10.74 -12.45 8.49
CA LEU A 111 11.66 -12.74 9.57
C LEU A 111 11.56 -14.20 10.00
N LYS A 112 12.69 -14.83 10.32
CA LYS A 112 12.77 -16.20 10.81
C LYS A 112 12.22 -16.29 12.24
N LEU A 113 11.18 -17.09 12.45
CA LEU A 113 10.68 -17.44 13.77
C LEU A 113 11.45 -18.64 14.35
N ASN A 114 11.65 -19.67 13.53
CA ASN A 114 12.47 -20.85 13.83
C ASN A 114 12.91 -21.51 12.51
N ASP A 115 13.48 -22.72 12.58
CA ASP A 115 14.00 -23.41 11.38
C ASP A 115 12.92 -23.81 10.36
N GLU A 116 11.66 -23.93 10.79
CA GLU A 116 10.53 -24.34 9.94
C GLU A 116 9.64 -23.17 9.49
N TYR A 117 9.52 -22.12 10.32
CA TYR A 117 8.58 -21.01 10.11
C TYR A 117 9.22 -19.64 10.07
N GLY A 118 8.57 -18.76 9.30
CA GLY A 118 8.81 -17.33 9.23
C GLY A 118 7.56 -16.53 9.58
N ILE A 119 7.77 -15.27 9.95
CA ILE A 119 6.74 -14.25 10.12
C ILE A 119 6.88 -13.24 8.99
N VAL A 120 5.83 -13.14 8.17
CA VAL A 120 5.66 -12.08 7.19
C VAL A 120 5.17 -10.84 7.92
N ILE A 121 5.71 -9.66 7.59
CA ILE A 121 5.33 -8.38 8.17
C ILE A 121 5.16 -7.32 7.08
N SER A 122 3.98 -6.67 7.06
CA SER A 122 3.72 -5.46 6.26
C SER A 122 3.32 -4.31 7.17
N HIS A 123 3.76 -3.10 6.84
CA HIS A 123 3.49 -1.86 7.58
C HIS A 123 3.20 -0.73 6.59
N GLU A 124 1.96 -0.26 6.57
CA GLU A 124 1.48 0.70 5.58
C GLU A 124 0.79 1.89 6.25
N SER A 125 0.52 2.94 5.46
CA SER A 125 -0.24 4.11 5.88
C SER A 125 -1.37 4.42 4.92
N HIS A 126 -2.49 4.94 5.46
CA HIS A 126 -3.65 5.36 4.70
C HIS A 126 -4.14 6.75 5.14
N ASN A 127 -3.18 7.68 5.29
CA ASN A 127 -3.33 8.98 5.93
C ASN A 127 -4.33 9.91 5.20
N HIS A 128 -4.06 10.20 3.93
CA HIS A 128 -4.85 11.17 3.16
C HIS A 128 -6.32 10.74 3.02
N PRO A 129 -6.66 9.49 2.64
CA PRO A 129 -8.05 9.06 2.58
C PRO A 129 -8.72 9.10 3.95
N SER A 130 -8.02 8.71 5.02
CA SER A 130 -8.56 8.74 6.39
C SER A 130 -8.83 10.16 6.91
N GLN A 131 -8.17 11.18 6.37
CA GLN A 131 -8.46 12.57 6.71
C GLN A 131 -9.74 13.11 6.05
N VAL A 132 -10.15 12.52 4.93
CA VAL A 132 -11.29 12.97 4.10
C VAL A 132 -12.54 12.12 4.37
N VAL A 133 -12.39 10.80 4.33
CA VAL A 133 -13.43 9.78 4.56
C VAL A 133 -12.91 8.79 5.60
N PRO A 134 -12.94 9.16 6.90
CA PRO A 134 -12.16 8.46 7.93
C PRO A 134 -12.50 6.99 8.12
N TYR A 135 -13.77 6.62 7.95
CA TYR A 135 -14.19 5.22 8.08
C TYR A 135 -13.66 4.38 6.92
N GLU A 136 -13.98 4.78 5.69
CA GLU A 136 -13.58 4.08 4.46
C GLU A 136 -12.06 4.07 4.30
N GLY A 137 -11.41 5.20 4.59
CA GLY A 137 -9.96 5.34 4.51
C GLY A 137 -9.23 4.40 5.46
N ALA A 138 -9.69 4.25 6.70
CA ALA A 138 -9.06 3.33 7.64
C ALA A 138 -9.37 1.87 7.31
N ALA A 139 -10.61 1.57 6.93
CA ALA A 139 -11.05 0.22 6.57
C ALA A 139 -10.30 -0.33 5.35
N THR A 140 -10.14 0.48 4.30
CA THR A 140 -9.38 0.12 3.10
C THR A 140 -7.88 0.00 3.37
N GLY A 141 -7.34 0.78 4.33
CA GLY A 141 -5.97 0.59 4.84
C GLY A 141 -5.74 -0.80 5.44
N ILE A 142 -6.67 -1.30 6.27
CA ILE A 142 -6.62 -2.70 6.77
C ILE A 142 -6.70 -3.68 5.61
N GLY A 143 -7.69 -3.46 4.72
CA GLY A 143 -7.89 -4.31 3.56
C GLY A 143 -6.73 -4.34 2.58
N GLY A 144 -5.90 -3.29 2.52
CA GLY A 144 -4.65 -3.16 1.78
C GLY A 144 -3.56 -4.05 2.35
N ASN A 145 -3.09 -3.68 3.54
CA ASN A 145 -1.94 -4.32 4.19
C ASN A 145 -2.13 -5.84 4.46
N VAL A 146 -3.37 -6.28 4.72
CA VAL A 146 -3.71 -7.72 4.80
C VAL A 146 -3.39 -8.46 3.50
N ARG A 147 -3.54 -7.81 2.33
CA ARG A 147 -3.21 -8.41 1.05
C ARG A 147 -1.72 -8.66 0.93
N ASP A 148 -0.87 -7.72 1.31
CA ASP A 148 0.58 -7.87 1.19
C ASP A 148 1.06 -9.13 1.91
N VAL A 149 0.57 -9.34 3.13
CA VAL A 149 0.87 -10.54 3.92
C VAL A 149 0.34 -11.79 3.23
N LEU A 150 -0.88 -11.74 2.69
CA LEU A 150 -1.50 -12.85 1.97
C LEU A 150 -0.76 -13.20 0.67
N CYS A 151 -0.23 -12.20 -0.05
CA CYS A 151 0.49 -12.37 -1.31
C CYS A 151 1.78 -13.17 -1.16
N MET A 152 2.41 -13.10 0.02
CA MET A 152 3.55 -13.94 0.38
C MET A 152 3.19 -15.43 0.64
N GLY A 153 1.92 -15.80 0.52
CA GLY A 153 1.41 -17.14 0.82
C GLY A 153 1.10 -17.38 2.30
N ALA A 154 1.21 -16.35 3.14
CA ALA A 154 1.12 -16.47 4.59
C ALA A 154 -0.32 -16.45 5.12
N LYS A 155 -0.54 -17.13 6.23
CA LYS A 155 -1.78 -17.01 7.01
C LYS A 155 -1.68 -15.77 7.90
N VAL A 156 -2.58 -14.80 7.74
CA VAL A 156 -2.61 -13.60 8.59
C VAL A 156 -3.05 -13.96 10.01
N ILE A 157 -2.25 -13.58 11.02
CA ILE A 157 -2.41 -14.02 12.42
C ILE A 157 -2.57 -12.88 13.44
N GLY A 158 -2.36 -11.63 13.03
CA GLY A 158 -2.56 -10.47 13.90
C GLY A 158 -2.16 -9.16 13.24
N GLY A 159 -2.50 -8.05 13.89
CA GLY A 159 -2.11 -6.72 13.45
C GLY A 159 -1.95 -5.69 14.56
N ALA A 160 -1.55 -4.48 14.18
CA ALA A 160 -1.40 -3.34 15.07
C ALA A 160 -1.72 -2.01 14.38
N ASP A 161 -2.08 -0.98 15.15
CA ASP A 161 -2.49 0.34 14.65
C ASP A 161 -1.74 1.52 15.33
N PRO A 162 -0.65 2.02 14.73
CA PRO A 162 -0.08 3.31 15.09
C PRO A 162 -0.93 4.47 14.53
N LEU A 163 -1.60 5.21 15.40
CA LEU A 163 -2.53 6.28 15.06
C LEU A 163 -2.07 7.63 15.62
N ARG A 164 -2.18 8.69 14.81
CA ARG A 164 -1.95 10.09 15.21
C ARG A 164 -3.14 10.95 14.84
N PHE A 165 -3.71 11.64 15.83
CA PHE A 165 -4.84 12.53 15.63
C PHE A 165 -4.54 13.94 16.13
N GLY A 166 -5.37 14.90 15.67
CA GLY A 166 -5.38 16.27 16.16
C GLY A 166 -5.65 16.39 17.67
N ASP A 167 -5.72 17.62 18.17
CA ASP A 167 -6.13 17.87 19.54
C ASP A 167 -7.66 17.68 19.70
N PRO A 168 -8.14 16.77 20.57
CA PRO A 168 -9.57 16.58 20.80
C PRO A 168 -10.15 17.59 21.80
N PHE A 169 -9.34 18.45 22.40
CA PHE A 169 -9.79 19.40 23.41
C PHE A 169 -9.76 20.84 22.87
N TYR A 170 -10.55 21.69 23.52
CA TYR A 170 -10.55 23.13 23.30
C TYR A 170 -10.81 23.81 24.65
N ASP A 171 -10.31 25.02 24.81
CA ASP A 171 -10.55 25.81 26.01
C ASP A 171 -11.97 26.40 25.97
N GLU A 172 -12.84 25.96 26.88
CA GLU A 172 -14.20 26.50 26.99
C GLU A 172 -14.22 27.92 27.59
N GLU A 173 -13.15 28.33 28.26
CA GLU A 173 -13.03 29.64 28.90
C GLU A 173 -12.37 30.70 28.00
N ASP A 174 -11.97 30.32 26.77
CA ASP A 174 -11.41 31.26 25.80
C ASP A 174 -12.40 32.42 25.54
N LYS A 175 -11.97 33.63 25.93
CA LYS A 175 -12.76 34.87 25.85
C LYS A 175 -12.91 35.37 24.42
N ASN A 176 -12.05 34.94 23.49
CA ASN A 176 -12.20 35.25 22.08
C ASN A 176 -13.18 34.25 21.43
N LYS A 177 -14.41 34.71 21.18
CA LYS A 177 -15.48 33.88 20.60
C LYS A 177 -15.11 33.27 19.25
N GLU A 178 -14.35 33.97 18.43
CA GLU A 178 -13.95 33.48 17.10
C GLU A 178 -12.95 32.33 17.23
N ASN A 179 -11.89 32.52 18.02
CA ASN A 179 -10.91 31.47 18.33
C ASN A 179 -11.58 30.26 18.97
N LYS A 180 -12.45 30.48 19.96
CA LYS A 180 -13.20 29.43 20.64
C LYS A 180 -14.03 28.60 19.67
N ASN A 181 -14.76 29.24 18.75
CA ASN A 181 -15.58 28.53 17.77
C ASN A 181 -14.72 27.71 16.81
N THR A 182 -13.61 28.27 16.33
CA THR A 182 -12.66 27.58 15.46
C THR A 182 -12.04 26.37 16.16
N ASN A 183 -11.49 26.55 17.37
CA ASN A 183 -10.87 25.48 18.14
C ASN A 183 -11.89 24.38 18.50
N LYS A 184 -13.12 24.75 18.84
CA LYS A 184 -14.21 23.80 19.08
C LYS A 184 -14.54 22.99 17.82
N ALA A 185 -14.60 23.63 16.64
CA ALA A 185 -14.85 22.94 15.39
C ALA A 185 -13.73 21.94 15.05
N VAL A 186 -12.46 22.35 15.23
CA VAL A 186 -11.30 21.47 15.07
C VAL A 186 -11.36 20.28 16.02
N ALA A 187 -11.59 20.52 17.32
CA ALA A 187 -11.69 19.46 18.32
C ALA A 187 -12.81 18.46 18.02
N ASN A 188 -14.00 18.94 17.60
CA ASN A 188 -15.10 18.07 17.20
C ASN A 188 -14.79 17.27 15.93
N ARG A 189 -14.12 17.89 14.96
CA ARG A 189 -13.65 17.20 13.75
C ARG A 189 -12.62 16.11 14.09
N THR A 190 -11.67 16.39 14.97
CA THR A 190 -10.71 15.42 15.48
C THR A 190 -11.40 14.23 16.12
N LYS A 191 -12.39 14.46 17.02
CA LYS A 191 -13.17 13.38 17.63
C LYS A 191 -13.90 12.53 16.60
N TYR A 192 -14.51 13.18 15.60
CA TYR A 192 -15.17 12.48 14.50
C TYR A 192 -14.19 11.60 13.73
N ILE A 193 -13.07 12.15 13.25
CA ILE A 193 -12.03 11.41 12.52
C ILE A 193 -11.53 10.22 13.35
N ALA A 194 -11.13 10.45 14.59
CA ALA A 194 -10.64 9.38 15.46
C ALA A 194 -11.67 8.26 15.64
N SER A 195 -12.93 8.61 15.94
CA SER A 195 -14.00 7.63 16.11
C SER A 195 -14.28 6.81 14.84
N GLN A 196 -14.27 7.45 13.68
CA GLN A 196 -14.55 6.79 12.41
C GLN A 196 -13.39 5.92 11.94
N VAL A 197 -12.14 6.36 12.16
CA VAL A 197 -10.94 5.56 11.90
C VAL A 197 -10.96 4.27 12.73
N ILE A 198 -11.19 4.38 14.05
CA ILE A 198 -11.28 3.23 14.95
C ILE A 198 -12.40 2.28 14.50
N ASN A 199 -13.58 2.82 14.15
CA ASN A 199 -14.68 2.01 13.64
C ASN A 199 -14.37 1.33 12.30
N GLY A 200 -13.64 2.00 11.40
CA GLY A 200 -13.21 1.43 10.12
C GLY A 200 -12.25 0.27 10.32
N ILE A 201 -11.23 0.45 11.18
CA ILE A 201 -10.28 -0.61 11.56
C ILE A 201 -11.03 -1.80 12.16
N ALA A 202 -11.87 -1.54 13.15
CA ALA A 202 -12.65 -2.55 13.85
C ALA A 202 -13.56 -3.34 12.91
N THR A 203 -14.36 -2.64 12.08
CA THR A 203 -15.30 -3.31 11.18
C THR A 203 -14.55 -4.25 10.24
N TYR A 204 -13.48 -3.76 9.61
CA TYR A 204 -12.75 -4.54 8.62
C TYR A 204 -12.03 -5.72 9.28
N GLY A 205 -11.22 -5.46 10.32
CA GLY A 205 -10.45 -6.47 11.05
C GLY A 205 -11.32 -7.58 11.66
N ASN A 206 -12.44 -7.21 12.30
CA ASN A 206 -13.36 -8.16 12.91
C ASN A 206 -14.04 -9.04 11.86
N ALA A 207 -14.49 -8.46 10.74
CA ALA A 207 -15.15 -9.20 9.68
C ALA A 207 -14.20 -10.16 8.93
N ILE A 208 -12.92 -9.80 8.78
CA ILE A 208 -11.92 -10.73 8.23
C ILE A 208 -11.40 -11.75 9.26
N GLY A 209 -11.69 -11.57 10.54
CA GLY A 209 -11.27 -12.47 11.61
C GLY A 209 -9.76 -12.41 11.90
N VAL A 210 -9.18 -11.22 11.89
CA VAL A 210 -7.77 -10.97 12.24
C VAL A 210 -7.72 -10.10 13.49
N PRO A 211 -7.04 -10.56 14.57
CA PRO A 211 -7.04 -9.80 15.82
C PRO A 211 -6.08 -8.61 15.76
N VAL A 212 -6.47 -7.48 16.35
CA VAL A 212 -5.55 -6.36 16.63
C VAL A 212 -4.95 -6.57 18.02
N ILE A 213 -3.64 -6.79 18.08
CA ILE A 213 -2.95 -7.26 19.30
C ILE A 213 -2.02 -6.19 19.91
N ALA A 214 -1.71 -5.13 19.19
CA ALA A 214 -0.91 -4.01 19.66
C ALA A 214 -1.37 -2.71 18.99
N GLY A 215 -0.92 -1.57 19.48
CA GLY A 215 -1.23 -0.26 18.90
C GLY A 215 -0.51 0.86 19.63
N ASP A 216 -0.63 2.07 19.09
CA ASP A 216 -0.04 3.28 19.65
C ASP A 216 -0.83 4.52 19.21
N ILE A 217 -1.44 5.24 20.16
CA ILE A 217 -2.29 6.40 19.87
C ILE A 217 -1.69 7.64 20.50
N TYR A 218 -1.42 8.63 19.67
CA TYR A 218 -0.94 9.94 20.11
C TYR A 218 -1.84 11.05 19.57
N MET A 219 -2.18 12.03 20.43
CA MET A 219 -2.97 13.19 20.02
C MET A 219 -2.14 14.46 20.16
N ASN A 220 -2.07 15.27 19.11
CA ASN A 220 -1.38 16.55 19.11
C ASN A 220 -1.94 17.48 18.04
N SER A 221 -1.96 18.78 18.33
CA SER A 221 -2.42 19.81 17.40
C SER A 221 -1.66 19.83 16.06
N SER A 222 -0.44 19.30 15.99
CA SER A 222 0.31 19.15 14.73
C SER A 222 -0.38 18.23 13.70
N PHE A 223 -1.33 17.40 14.13
CA PHE A 223 -2.08 16.47 13.29
C PHE A 223 -3.52 16.93 13.05
N ASN A 224 -3.87 18.20 13.35
CA ASN A 224 -5.21 18.73 13.13
C ASN A 224 -5.62 18.67 11.64
N ASP A 225 -4.68 18.96 10.75
CA ASP A 225 -4.94 19.01 9.31
C ASP A 225 -4.75 17.66 8.63
N ASN A 226 -3.88 16.81 9.17
CA ASN A 226 -3.56 15.48 8.64
C ASN A 226 -3.40 14.49 9.79
N CYS A 227 -4.35 13.56 9.94
CA CYS A 227 -4.15 12.38 10.77
C CYS A 227 -3.13 11.41 10.14
N LEU A 228 -2.48 10.60 10.97
CA LEU A 228 -1.70 9.46 10.51
C LEU A 228 -2.43 8.19 10.92
N VAL A 229 -2.77 7.38 9.93
CA VAL A 229 -3.46 6.09 10.10
C VAL A 229 -2.57 5.05 9.48
N ASN A 230 -1.71 4.48 10.31
CA ASN A 230 -0.83 3.41 9.91
C ASN A 230 -1.38 2.10 10.45
N VAL A 231 -1.07 1.01 9.74
CA VAL A 231 -1.51 -0.34 10.09
C VAL A 231 -0.37 -1.31 9.86
N VAL A 232 -0.30 -2.35 10.69
CA VAL A 232 0.67 -3.44 10.58
C VAL A 232 -0.10 -4.74 10.56
N HIS A 233 0.26 -5.67 9.69
CA HIS A 233 -0.19 -7.05 9.78
C HIS A 233 0.99 -8.01 9.76
N ILE A 234 0.81 -9.11 10.49
CA ILE A 234 1.76 -10.21 10.54
C ILE A 234 1.10 -11.51 10.08
N GLY A 235 1.87 -12.34 9.38
CA GLY A 235 1.42 -13.64 8.89
C GLY A 235 2.40 -14.76 9.24
N LEU A 236 1.87 -15.96 9.48
CA LEU A 236 2.66 -17.18 9.65
C LEU A 236 2.85 -17.86 8.30
N ILE A 237 4.09 -18.21 7.97
CA ILE A 237 4.44 -18.99 6.78
C ILE A 237 5.48 -20.04 7.13
N LYS A 238 5.48 -21.17 6.40
CA LYS A 238 6.60 -22.10 6.43
C LYS A 238 7.69 -21.62 5.48
N ASN A 239 8.94 -21.76 5.88
CA ASN A 239 10.08 -21.20 5.15
C ASN A 239 10.18 -21.68 3.68
N ASN A 240 9.62 -22.85 3.36
CA ASN A 240 9.61 -23.46 2.02
C ASN A 240 8.27 -23.31 1.27
N GLU A 241 7.32 -22.53 1.79
CA GLU A 241 5.99 -22.34 1.21
C GLU A 241 5.73 -20.87 0.77
N ILE A 242 6.79 -20.05 0.75
CA ILE A 242 6.73 -18.65 0.35
C ILE A 242 6.28 -18.58 -1.12
N ILE A 243 5.26 -17.76 -1.37
CA ILE A 243 4.88 -17.37 -2.72
C ILE A 243 5.53 -16.01 -2.98
N HIS A 244 6.20 -15.87 -4.12
CA HIS A 244 6.91 -14.65 -4.47
C HIS A 244 6.03 -13.72 -5.30
N SER A 245 6.19 -12.42 -5.08
CA SER A 245 5.54 -11.36 -5.87
C SER A 245 6.26 -11.11 -7.20
N CYS A 246 6.60 -12.19 -7.91
CA CYS A 246 7.21 -12.17 -9.24
C CYS A 246 6.60 -13.23 -10.15
N ALA A 247 6.67 -13.01 -11.46
CA ALA A 247 6.40 -14.07 -12.43
C ALA A 247 7.40 -15.23 -12.19
N PRO A 248 6.94 -16.50 -12.11
CA PRO A 248 7.85 -17.63 -11.92
C PRO A 248 8.89 -17.76 -13.01
N GLU A 249 10.04 -18.36 -12.71
CA GLU A 249 11.01 -18.71 -13.76
C GLU A 249 10.36 -19.63 -14.82
N ASN A 250 10.71 -19.42 -16.09
CA ASN A 250 10.15 -20.16 -17.23
C ASN A 250 8.63 -20.05 -17.39
N SER A 251 8.03 -18.93 -16.96
CA SER A 251 6.58 -18.71 -17.01
C SER A 251 6.05 -18.19 -18.37
N ILE A 252 6.79 -18.29 -19.47
CA ILE A 252 6.28 -17.89 -20.79
C ILE A 252 4.98 -18.65 -21.07
N ASP A 253 3.97 -17.96 -21.60
CA ASP A 253 2.61 -18.50 -21.83
C ASP A 253 1.82 -18.88 -20.57
N TYR A 254 2.29 -18.55 -19.37
CA TYR A 254 1.47 -18.65 -18.16
C TYR A 254 0.32 -17.64 -18.24
N ASP A 255 -0.84 -18.04 -17.71
CA ASP A 255 -2.02 -17.20 -17.67
C ASP A 255 -1.88 -16.14 -16.58
N VAL A 256 -2.31 -14.92 -16.89
CA VAL A 256 -2.52 -13.85 -15.92
C VAL A 256 -3.99 -13.84 -15.54
N ILE A 257 -4.29 -14.02 -14.26
CA ILE A 257 -5.66 -14.16 -13.74
C ILE A 257 -5.92 -13.04 -12.76
N VAL A 258 -6.97 -12.26 -13.00
CA VAL A 258 -7.50 -11.31 -12.00
C VAL A 258 -8.56 -12.01 -11.17
N ILE A 259 -8.58 -11.74 -9.86
CA ILE A 259 -9.63 -12.20 -8.95
C ILE A 259 -10.20 -11.03 -8.16
N GLY A 260 -11.48 -11.11 -7.80
CA GLY A 260 -12.14 -10.14 -6.92
C GLY A 260 -13.25 -9.36 -7.62
N LYS A 261 -13.51 -8.13 -7.15
CA LYS A 261 -14.56 -7.26 -7.69
C LYS A 261 -14.36 -6.92 -9.17
N PRO A 262 -15.44 -6.69 -9.92
CA PRO A 262 -15.34 -6.12 -11.26
C PRO A 262 -14.80 -4.69 -11.18
N THR A 263 -13.99 -4.31 -12.16
CA THR A 263 -13.35 -2.99 -12.20
C THR A 263 -14.41 -1.90 -12.39
N ASP A 264 -14.32 -0.87 -11.55
CA ASP A 264 -15.11 0.36 -11.62
C ASP A 264 -14.19 1.57 -11.76
N ASN A 265 -14.71 2.79 -11.58
CA ASN A 265 -13.91 4.02 -11.57
C ASN A 265 -13.46 4.45 -10.16
N SER A 266 -13.68 3.62 -9.13
CA SER A 266 -13.33 3.97 -7.76
C SER A 266 -11.81 4.04 -7.58
N GLY A 267 -11.37 5.02 -6.81
CA GLY A 267 -9.95 5.27 -6.54
C GLY A 267 -9.09 5.58 -7.77
N PHE A 268 -9.66 5.77 -8.98
CA PHE A 268 -8.86 6.13 -10.14
C PHE A 268 -8.14 7.48 -9.91
N GLY A 269 -6.82 7.47 -10.00
CA GLY A 269 -5.97 8.63 -9.69
C GLY A 269 -5.66 8.80 -8.19
N GLY A 270 -6.06 7.87 -7.33
CA GLY A 270 -5.84 7.89 -5.88
C GLY A 270 -4.37 8.02 -5.50
N ALA A 271 -3.48 7.21 -6.08
CA ALA A 271 -2.03 7.29 -5.83
C ALA A 271 -1.40 8.65 -6.19
N ALA A 272 -1.78 9.21 -7.35
CA ALA A 272 -1.34 10.52 -7.77
C ALA A 272 -1.89 11.62 -6.85
N PHE A 273 -3.15 11.48 -6.43
CA PHE A 273 -3.81 12.40 -5.50
C PHE A 273 -3.22 12.36 -4.09
N ALA A 274 -2.86 11.18 -3.57
CA ALA A 274 -2.19 11.01 -2.28
C ALA A 274 -0.81 11.69 -2.24
N SER A 275 -0.27 12.09 -3.39
CA SER A 275 0.96 12.85 -3.53
C SER A 275 0.74 14.38 -3.59
N LEU A 276 -0.51 14.88 -3.55
CA LEU A 276 -0.85 16.30 -3.64
C LEU A 276 -1.17 16.93 -2.26
N ILE A 277 -0.96 18.24 -2.13
CA ILE A 277 -1.32 19.01 -0.93
C ILE A 277 -2.83 19.28 -0.95
N LEU A 278 -3.52 19.04 0.17
CA LEU A 278 -4.96 19.27 0.30
C LEU A 278 -5.29 20.78 0.34
N ASP A 279 -5.92 21.31 -0.72
CA ASP A 279 -6.64 22.58 -0.66
C ASP A 279 -8.13 22.35 -0.35
N GLU A 280 -8.78 23.29 0.34
CA GLU A 280 -10.20 23.17 0.73
C GLU A 280 -11.16 23.00 -0.47
N LYS A 281 -10.81 23.53 -1.64
CA LYS A 281 -11.61 23.44 -2.87
C LYS A 281 -11.58 22.05 -3.51
N ASP A 282 -10.55 21.25 -3.24
CA ASP A 282 -10.39 19.92 -3.85
C ASP A 282 -11.12 18.81 -3.07
N LYS A 283 -11.63 19.11 -1.87
CA LYS A 283 -12.35 18.16 -1.02
C LYS A 283 -13.75 17.80 -1.55
N GLU A 284 -14.46 18.75 -2.16
CA GLU A 284 -15.85 18.52 -2.63
C GLU A 284 -15.93 17.76 -3.95
N ASN A 285 -14.96 17.97 -4.86
CA ASN A 285 -14.92 17.30 -6.17
C ASN A 285 -14.61 15.80 -6.11
N ASN A 286 -14.14 15.30 -4.96
CA ASN A 286 -13.50 13.97 -4.86
C ASN A 286 -14.31 12.90 -4.13
N ARG A 287 -15.60 13.12 -3.85
CA ARG A 287 -16.49 12.06 -3.32
C ARG A 287 -16.63 10.87 -4.28
N GLY A 288 -16.38 11.05 -5.58
CA GLY A 288 -16.42 9.97 -6.57
C GLY A 288 -15.21 9.03 -6.56
N ALA A 289 -14.12 9.40 -5.87
CA ALA A 289 -12.91 8.58 -5.74
C ALA A 289 -12.90 7.72 -4.46
N VAL A 290 -13.98 7.75 -3.67
CA VAL A 290 -14.07 7.03 -2.39
C VAL A 290 -14.04 5.53 -2.65
N GLN A 291 -12.97 4.89 -2.20
CA GLN A 291 -12.85 3.44 -2.20
C GLN A 291 -13.88 2.86 -1.21
N VAL A 292 -14.65 1.86 -1.64
CA VAL A 292 -15.68 1.23 -0.81
C VAL A 292 -15.15 -0.09 -0.25
N PRO A 293 -14.96 -0.20 1.08
CA PRO A 293 -14.48 -1.44 1.68
C PRO A 293 -15.52 -2.56 1.58
N ASP A 294 -15.06 -3.79 1.32
CA ASP A 294 -15.90 -4.99 1.43
C ASP A 294 -15.16 -6.11 2.19
N PRO A 295 -15.19 -6.05 3.54
CA PRO A 295 -14.45 -7.00 4.35
C PRO A 295 -15.02 -8.43 4.29
N PHE A 296 -16.30 -8.60 3.94
CA PHE A 296 -16.90 -9.92 3.79
C PHE A 296 -16.37 -10.62 2.54
N LEU A 297 -16.35 -9.92 1.39
CA LEU A 297 -15.71 -10.44 0.19
C LEU A 297 -14.22 -10.68 0.42
N LYS A 298 -13.52 -9.78 1.13
CA LYS A 298 -12.12 -10.00 1.50
C LYS A 298 -11.92 -11.28 2.30
N ASN A 299 -12.79 -11.57 3.27
CA ASN A 299 -12.71 -12.80 4.06
C ASN A 299 -12.83 -14.04 3.17
N VAL A 300 -13.78 -14.04 2.22
CA VAL A 300 -13.95 -15.13 1.25
C VAL A 300 -12.71 -15.27 0.36
N LEU A 301 -12.20 -14.17 -0.20
CA LEU A 301 -11.00 -14.16 -1.03
C LEU A 301 -9.78 -14.69 -0.27
N MET A 302 -9.63 -14.33 1.01
CA MET A 302 -8.53 -14.82 1.85
C MET A 302 -8.61 -16.33 2.05
N ARG A 303 -9.79 -16.86 2.40
CA ARG A 303 -10.00 -18.32 2.57
C ARG A 303 -9.81 -19.09 1.26
N ALA A 304 -10.31 -18.56 0.15
CA ALA A 304 -10.12 -19.14 -1.18
C ALA A 304 -8.64 -19.15 -1.58
N SER A 305 -7.90 -18.08 -1.27
CA SER A 305 -6.45 -18.01 -1.52
C SER A 305 -5.71 -19.08 -0.71
N TYR A 306 -6.05 -19.30 0.57
CA TYR A 306 -5.48 -20.40 1.35
C TYR A 306 -5.73 -21.78 0.71
N LYS A 307 -6.89 -21.96 0.07
CA LYS A 307 -7.20 -23.19 -0.68
C LYS A 307 -6.35 -23.33 -1.94
N VAL A 308 -6.13 -22.24 -2.67
CA VAL A 308 -5.19 -22.21 -3.81
C VAL A 308 -3.78 -22.58 -3.35
N PHE A 309 -3.31 -22.02 -2.22
CA PHE A 309 -1.99 -22.35 -1.69
C PHE A 309 -1.87 -23.86 -1.37
N GLU A 310 -2.90 -24.45 -0.76
CA GLU A 310 -2.94 -25.89 -0.48
C GLU A 310 -2.87 -26.73 -1.76
N ALA A 311 -3.69 -26.39 -2.76
CA ALA A 311 -3.73 -27.10 -4.03
C ALA A 311 -2.39 -26.97 -4.80
N ALA A 312 -1.82 -25.78 -4.86
CA ALA A 312 -0.55 -25.52 -5.52
C ALA A 312 0.59 -26.32 -4.86
N ARG A 313 0.64 -26.38 -3.52
CA ARG A 313 1.62 -27.20 -2.78
C ARG A 313 1.46 -28.68 -3.09
N LYS A 314 0.22 -29.19 -3.13
CA LYS A 314 -0.07 -30.59 -3.42
C LYS A 314 0.41 -30.98 -4.82
N GLU A 315 0.23 -30.10 -5.80
CA GLU A 315 0.62 -30.31 -7.20
C GLU A 315 2.05 -29.83 -7.52
N LYS A 316 2.75 -29.26 -6.53
CA LYS A 316 4.10 -28.67 -6.65
C LYS A 316 4.18 -27.61 -7.76
N VAL A 317 3.16 -26.76 -7.83
CA VAL A 317 3.05 -25.67 -8.79
C VAL A 317 3.66 -24.40 -8.19
N THR A 318 4.54 -23.74 -8.95
CA THR A 318 5.04 -22.39 -8.60
C THR A 318 4.13 -21.35 -9.25
N LEU A 319 3.70 -20.38 -8.46
CA LEU A 319 2.79 -19.30 -8.85
C LEU A 319 3.45 -17.95 -8.56
N GLY A 320 3.06 -16.93 -9.31
CA GLY A 320 3.25 -15.53 -8.91
C GLY A 320 1.95 -15.00 -8.33
N PHE A 321 2.02 -14.23 -7.24
CA PHE A 321 0.83 -13.67 -6.59
C PHE A 321 1.09 -12.25 -6.14
N LYS A 322 0.17 -11.35 -6.43
CA LYS A 322 0.31 -9.93 -6.07
C LYS A 322 -1.03 -9.28 -5.80
N ASP A 323 -1.03 -8.28 -4.95
CA ASP A 323 -2.22 -7.52 -4.62
C ASP A 323 -2.52 -6.46 -5.70
N CYS A 324 -3.73 -5.91 -5.68
CA CYS A 324 -4.10 -4.77 -6.52
C CYS A 324 -4.39 -3.56 -5.63
N GLY A 325 -3.35 -2.80 -5.29
CA GLY A 325 -3.43 -1.54 -4.55
C GLY A 325 -3.39 -0.31 -5.46
N ALA A 326 -2.49 0.62 -5.14
CA ALA A 326 -2.23 1.83 -5.91
C ALA A 326 -1.90 1.52 -7.37
N GLY A 327 -2.57 2.19 -8.32
CA GLY A 327 -2.45 1.89 -9.75
C GLY A 327 -3.12 0.60 -10.21
N GLY A 328 -3.81 -0.11 -9.33
CA GLY A 328 -4.66 -1.23 -9.65
C GLY A 328 -3.93 -2.42 -10.28
N ILE A 329 -4.65 -3.11 -11.15
CA ILE A 329 -4.15 -4.31 -11.82
C ILE A 329 -2.94 -4.04 -12.70
N MET A 330 -2.84 -2.87 -13.34
CA MET A 330 -1.68 -2.51 -14.15
C MET A 330 -0.41 -2.48 -13.33
N CYS A 331 -0.45 -1.89 -12.14
CA CYS A 331 0.67 -1.88 -11.22
C CYS A 331 1.06 -3.31 -10.84
N ALA A 332 0.09 -4.11 -10.38
CA ALA A 332 0.29 -5.50 -10.00
C ALA A 332 0.97 -6.33 -11.10
N THR A 333 0.45 -6.29 -12.33
CA THR A 333 0.96 -7.11 -13.43
C THR A 333 2.29 -6.60 -13.97
N SER A 334 2.49 -5.28 -14.03
CA SER A 334 3.78 -4.73 -14.49
C SER A 334 4.91 -5.04 -13.51
N GLU A 335 4.67 -4.95 -12.20
CA GLU A 335 5.64 -5.30 -11.17
C GLU A 335 5.91 -6.80 -11.08
N LEU A 336 4.89 -7.65 -11.24
CA LEU A 336 5.06 -9.10 -11.34
C LEU A 336 5.99 -9.48 -12.50
N GLY A 337 5.76 -8.89 -13.69
CA GLY A 337 6.57 -9.12 -14.88
C GLY A 337 7.99 -8.58 -14.73
N ALA A 338 8.15 -7.33 -14.30
CA ALA A 338 9.47 -6.71 -14.11
C ALA A 338 10.32 -7.47 -13.08
N SER A 339 9.73 -7.90 -11.96
CA SER A 339 10.42 -8.68 -10.92
C SER A 339 10.84 -10.06 -11.40
N GLY A 340 10.10 -10.65 -12.36
CA GLY A 340 10.47 -11.88 -13.06
C GLY A 340 11.34 -11.68 -14.32
N ASP A 341 11.77 -10.44 -14.61
CA ASP A 341 12.50 -10.04 -15.82
C ASP A 341 11.84 -10.51 -17.14
N ILE A 342 10.51 -10.44 -17.20
CA ILE A 342 9.69 -10.94 -18.30
C ILE A 342 8.55 -9.96 -18.65
N GLY A 343 7.99 -10.04 -19.86
CA GLY A 343 6.88 -9.15 -20.26
C GLY A 343 5.51 -9.71 -19.96
N ILE A 344 4.52 -8.84 -20.08
CA ILE A 344 3.10 -9.15 -19.88
C ILE A 344 2.28 -8.58 -21.03
N GLU A 345 1.37 -9.39 -21.56
CA GLU A 345 0.34 -8.96 -22.52
C GLU A 345 -1.05 -9.18 -21.91
N LEU A 346 -1.83 -8.10 -21.79
CA LEU A 346 -3.20 -8.14 -21.31
C LEU A 346 -4.19 -7.66 -22.37
N ASN A 347 -5.39 -8.23 -22.31
CA ASN A 347 -6.51 -7.78 -23.11
C ASN A 347 -7.58 -7.16 -22.21
N LEU A 348 -7.74 -5.83 -22.29
CA LEU A 348 -8.68 -5.07 -21.46
C LEU A 348 -10.14 -5.44 -21.74
N ASP A 349 -10.45 -6.00 -22.92
CA ASP A 349 -11.80 -6.51 -23.23
C ASP A 349 -12.18 -7.75 -22.39
N ASP A 350 -11.19 -8.46 -21.86
CA ASP A 350 -11.40 -9.63 -21.01
C ASP A 350 -11.61 -9.26 -19.54
N PHE A 351 -11.46 -8.00 -19.15
CA PHE A 351 -11.59 -7.61 -17.74
C PHE A 351 -13.04 -7.64 -17.28
N PRO A 352 -13.33 -8.18 -16.08
CA PRO A 352 -14.61 -7.94 -15.43
C PRO A 352 -14.75 -6.44 -15.14
N VAL A 353 -15.83 -5.82 -15.62
CA VAL A 353 -16.15 -4.40 -15.43
C VAL A 353 -17.59 -4.24 -14.96
N SER A 354 -17.86 -3.30 -14.05
CA SER A 354 -19.21 -3.01 -13.55
C SER A 354 -19.88 -1.84 -14.27
N MET A 355 -19.10 -1.06 -15.01
CA MET A 355 -19.57 0.11 -15.75
C MET A 355 -19.33 -0.05 -17.25
N GLN A 356 -20.31 0.37 -18.06
CA GLN A 356 -20.17 0.38 -19.51
C GLN A 356 -19.28 1.53 -19.96
N ASN A 357 -18.56 1.34 -21.08
CA ASN A 357 -17.77 2.36 -21.76
C ASN A 357 -16.66 3.00 -20.89
N LEU A 358 -16.08 2.24 -19.97
CA LEU A 358 -14.89 2.69 -19.25
C LEU A 358 -13.73 2.89 -20.23
N PRO A 359 -13.01 4.03 -20.18
CA PRO A 359 -11.80 4.22 -20.95
C PRO A 359 -10.72 3.17 -20.61
N PRO A 360 -9.85 2.79 -21.56
CA PRO A 360 -8.83 1.76 -21.33
C PRO A 360 -7.91 2.08 -20.16
N TYR A 361 -7.55 3.36 -19.99
CA TYR A 361 -6.72 3.81 -18.87
C TYR A 361 -7.39 3.65 -17.50
N VAL A 362 -8.74 3.74 -17.43
CA VAL A 362 -9.50 3.49 -16.20
C VAL A 362 -9.54 1.99 -15.91
N ILE A 363 -9.85 1.16 -16.91
CA ILE A 363 -9.86 -0.31 -16.73
C ILE A 363 -8.48 -0.80 -16.24
N ALA A 364 -7.40 -0.26 -16.81
CA ALA A 364 -6.05 -0.65 -16.45
C ALA A 364 -5.62 -0.14 -15.06
N CYS A 365 -5.99 1.08 -14.68
CA CYS A 365 -5.37 1.77 -13.54
C CYS A 365 -6.31 2.05 -12.34
N SER A 366 -7.60 1.72 -12.43
CA SER A 366 -8.53 1.89 -11.31
C SER A 366 -8.08 1.10 -10.09
N GLU A 367 -8.27 1.69 -8.91
CA GLU A 367 -7.86 1.15 -7.60
C GLU A 367 -9.04 0.47 -6.88
N THR A 368 -9.91 -0.19 -7.65
CA THR A 368 -11.04 -0.97 -7.13
C THR A 368 -10.52 -1.99 -6.11
N GLN A 369 -11.08 -1.93 -4.91
CA GLN A 369 -10.67 -2.73 -3.75
C GLN A 369 -11.01 -4.22 -3.92
N GLU A 370 -10.49 -5.03 -2.99
CA GLU A 370 -10.73 -6.48 -2.95
C GLU A 370 -10.32 -7.24 -4.22
N ARG A 371 -9.20 -6.86 -4.85
CA ARG A 371 -8.64 -7.55 -6.02
C ARG A 371 -7.21 -8.05 -5.80
N PHE A 372 -6.86 -9.11 -6.54
CA PHE A 372 -5.52 -9.66 -6.63
C PHE A 372 -5.23 -10.17 -8.04
N CYS A 373 -3.96 -10.47 -8.29
CA CYS A 373 -3.47 -11.02 -9.55
C CYS A 373 -2.64 -12.30 -9.32
N TRP A 374 -2.94 -13.33 -10.10
CA TRP A 374 -2.18 -14.57 -10.18
C TRP A 374 -1.46 -14.70 -11.51
N ILE A 375 -0.23 -15.24 -11.49
CA ILE A 375 0.45 -15.82 -12.64
C ILE A 375 0.50 -17.34 -12.44
N SER A 376 -0.12 -18.08 -13.35
CA SER A 376 -0.32 -19.53 -13.21
C SER A 376 0.01 -20.29 -14.50
N PRO A 377 0.63 -21.49 -14.42
CA PRO A 377 0.70 -22.36 -15.58
C PRO A 377 -0.71 -22.75 -16.03
N LYS A 378 -0.90 -22.88 -17.34
CA LYS A 378 -2.19 -23.28 -17.95
C LYS A 378 -2.76 -24.57 -17.39
N SER A 379 -1.91 -25.49 -16.97
CA SER A 379 -2.31 -26.76 -16.35
C SER A 379 -3.02 -26.59 -15.00
N PHE A 380 -2.75 -25.48 -14.29
CA PHE A 380 -3.31 -25.20 -12.96
C PHE A 380 -4.36 -24.09 -12.97
N THR A 381 -4.45 -23.29 -14.04
CA THR A 381 -5.42 -22.19 -14.17
C THR A 381 -6.85 -22.61 -13.86
N LYS A 382 -7.28 -23.76 -14.37
CA LYS A 382 -8.64 -24.27 -14.12
C LYS A 382 -8.90 -24.50 -12.62
N THR A 383 -7.91 -25.00 -11.88
CA THR A 383 -8.01 -25.22 -10.44
C THR A 383 -8.24 -23.90 -9.71
N ILE A 384 -7.49 -22.84 -10.06
CA ILE A 384 -7.68 -21.49 -9.49
C ILE A 384 -9.10 -20.98 -9.78
N LEU A 385 -9.52 -21.04 -11.05
CA LEU A 385 -10.85 -20.57 -11.45
C LEU A 385 -11.97 -21.34 -10.75
N ASP A 386 -11.86 -22.66 -10.62
CA ASP A 386 -12.86 -23.50 -9.97
C ASP A 386 -12.92 -23.24 -8.45
N ILE A 387 -11.78 -23.04 -7.78
CA ILE A 387 -11.76 -22.67 -6.35
C ILE A 387 -12.52 -21.36 -6.14
N TYR A 388 -12.16 -20.29 -6.82
CA TYR A 388 -12.80 -18.99 -6.58
C TYR A 388 -14.25 -18.94 -7.08
N ASN A 389 -14.53 -19.40 -8.31
CA ASN A 389 -15.83 -19.19 -8.92
C ASN A 389 -16.87 -20.26 -8.54
N LYS A 390 -16.46 -21.48 -8.16
CA LYS A 390 -17.38 -22.59 -7.89
C LYS A 390 -17.34 -23.06 -6.44
N GLU A 391 -16.17 -23.27 -5.85
CA GLU A 391 -16.07 -23.75 -4.46
C GLU A 391 -16.42 -22.64 -3.46
N PHE A 392 -15.91 -21.43 -3.70
CA PHE A 392 -16.18 -20.24 -2.87
C PHE A 392 -17.25 -19.31 -3.45
N GLU A 393 -17.80 -19.68 -4.62
CA GLU A 393 -18.95 -19.02 -5.25
C GLU A 393 -18.82 -17.49 -5.32
N LEU A 394 -17.64 -16.94 -5.66
CA LEU A 394 -17.43 -15.48 -5.71
C LEU A 394 -18.56 -14.69 -6.41
N PRO A 395 -19.11 -15.15 -7.56
CA PRO A 395 -20.22 -14.45 -8.22
C PRO A 395 -21.49 -14.32 -7.38
N ASN A 396 -21.69 -15.21 -6.40
CA ASN A 396 -22.82 -15.19 -5.45
C ASN A 396 -22.51 -14.38 -4.18
N VAL A 397 -21.22 -14.13 -3.89
CA VAL A 397 -20.79 -13.36 -2.71
C VAL A 397 -20.87 -11.86 -2.99
N ALA A 398 -20.40 -11.42 -4.16
CA ALA A 398 -20.47 -10.04 -4.59
C ALA A 398 -20.76 -9.96 -6.08
N GLU A 399 -21.64 -9.04 -6.47
CA GLU A 399 -22.09 -8.90 -7.86
C GLU A 399 -20.91 -8.64 -8.81
N GLY A 400 -20.81 -9.49 -9.85
CA GLY A 400 -19.75 -9.42 -10.85
C GLY A 400 -18.36 -9.85 -10.35
N ALA A 401 -18.21 -10.22 -9.08
CA ALA A 401 -16.94 -10.70 -8.56
C ALA A 401 -16.62 -12.08 -9.13
N CYS A 402 -15.39 -12.27 -9.59
CA CYS A 402 -14.97 -13.53 -10.20
C CYS A 402 -13.45 -13.66 -10.25
N ALA A 403 -13.00 -14.85 -10.62
CA ALA A 403 -11.66 -15.11 -11.14
C ALA A 403 -11.74 -15.24 -12.67
N LYS A 404 -10.88 -14.53 -13.40
CA LYS A 404 -10.87 -14.55 -14.87
C LYS A 404 -9.47 -14.38 -15.45
N VAL A 405 -9.15 -15.17 -16.48
CA VAL A 405 -7.93 -14.99 -17.27
C VAL A 405 -8.07 -13.71 -18.10
N ILE A 406 -7.08 -12.83 -18.00
CA ILE A 406 -7.07 -11.49 -18.63
C ILE A 406 -5.89 -11.27 -19.57
N GLY A 407 -4.98 -12.23 -19.64
CA GLY A 407 -3.77 -12.10 -20.42
C GLY A 407 -2.78 -13.22 -20.15
N LYS A 408 -1.53 -12.98 -20.53
CA LYS A 408 -0.46 -13.96 -20.45
C LYS A 408 0.91 -13.31 -20.25
N VAL A 409 1.83 -14.11 -19.78
CA VAL A 409 3.26 -13.77 -19.75
C VAL A 409 3.87 -13.97 -21.13
N ILE A 410 4.71 -13.03 -21.57
CA ILE A 410 5.37 -13.02 -22.88
C ILE A 410 6.89 -12.89 -22.75
N ALA A 411 7.64 -13.39 -23.73
CA ALA A 411 9.10 -13.42 -23.67
C ALA A 411 9.75 -12.03 -23.84
N GLU A 412 9.15 -11.18 -24.67
CA GLU A 412 9.59 -9.81 -24.87
C GLU A 412 9.41 -9.01 -23.58
N LYS A 413 10.39 -8.20 -23.16
CA LYS A 413 10.33 -7.36 -21.95
C LYS A 413 9.44 -6.12 -22.13
N LYS A 414 8.26 -6.34 -22.68
CA LYS A 414 7.26 -5.32 -22.98
C LYS A 414 6.04 -5.51 -22.10
N TYR A 415 5.43 -4.39 -21.75
CA TYR A 415 4.12 -4.35 -21.15
C TYR A 415 3.12 -3.90 -22.22
N ILE A 416 2.26 -4.82 -22.65
CA ILE A 416 1.35 -4.62 -23.77
C ILE A 416 -0.08 -4.67 -23.27
N LEU A 417 -0.84 -3.60 -23.51
CA LEU A 417 -2.29 -3.57 -23.26
C LEU A 417 -3.03 -3.46 -24.59
N LYS A 418 -3.99 -4.37 -24.80
CA LYS A 418 -4.91 -4.36 -25.94
C LYS A 418 -6.32 -3.97 -25.50
N PHE A 419 -7.02 -3.22 -26.33
CA PHE A 419 -8.43 -2.87 -26.12
C PHE A 419 -9.12 -2.66 -27.46
N ASN A 420 -10.26 -3.29 -27.71
CA ASN A 420 -10.97 -3.27 -28.99
C ASN A 420 -10.06 -3.58 -30.20
N ASN A 421 -9.22 -4.61 -30.07
CA ASN A 421 -8.20 -5.01 -31.05
C ASN A 421 -7.10 -3.98 -31.35
N LYS A 422 -6.98 -2.90 -30.56
CA LYS A 422 -5.91 -1.90 -30.68
C LYS A 422 -4.93 -2.02 -29.53
N ILE A 423 -3.66 -1.69 -29.77
CA ILE A 423 -2.65 -1.57 -28.71
C ILE A 423 -2.74 -0.16 -28.12
N VAL A 424 -3.14 -0.08 -26.85
CA VAL A 424 -3.29 1.18 -26.11
C VAL A 424 -2.09 1.48 -25.21
N CYS A 425 -1.24 0.48 -24.96
CA CYS A 425 0.06 0.65 -24.31
C CYS A 425 1.04 -0.37 -24.87
N ASN A 426 2.24 0.09 -25.24
CA ASN A 426 3.40 -0.77 -25.49
C ASN A 426 4.67 -0.02 -25.08
N ALA A 427 5.12 -0.29 -23.87
CA ALA A 427 6.34 0.26 -23.33
C ALA A 427 7.22 -0.86 -22.74
N ASP A 428 8.49 -0.56 -22.54
CA ASP A 428 9.38 -1.44 -21.80
C ASP A 428 8.91 -1.57 -20.35
N ILE A 429 8.80 -2.81 -19.86
CA ILE A 429 8.22 -3.08 -18.53
C ILE A 429 9.11 -2.53 -17.39
N HIS A 430 10.42 -2.46 -17.60
CA HIS A 430 11.36 -1.90 -16.63
C HIS A 430 11.26 -0.38 -16.60
N VAL A 431 11.06 0.26 -17.75
CA VAL A 431 10.85 1.72 -17.83
C VAL A 431 9.59 2.15 -17.06
N ILE A 432 8.53 1.34 -17.10
CA ILE A 432 7.31 1.57 -16.32
C ILE A 432 7.59 1.51 -14.81
N THR A 433 8.37 0.52 -14.35
CA THR A 433 8.47 0.12 -12.93
C THR A 433 9.67 0.71 -12.18
N GLU A 434 10.76 1.11 -12.85
CA GLU A 434 11.98 1.62 -12.17
C GLU A 434 11.74 2.93 -11.40
N GLY A 435 10.78 3.73 -11.90
CA GLY A 435 10.44 5.05 -11.41
C GLY A 435 11.52 6.12 -11.68
N ILE A 436 11.20 7.37 -11.39
CA ILE A 436 12.14 8.49 -11.39
C ILE A 436 12.76 8.70 -10.00
N ARG A 437 13.90 9.37 -9.94
CA ARG A 437 14.57 9.70 -8.67
C ARG A 437 15.00 11.15 -8.66
N TYR A 438 14.80 11.80 -7.53
CA TYR A 438 15.26 13.15 -7.26
C TYR A 438 16.27 13.13 -6.11
N ASN A 439 17.29 13.96 -6.24
CA ASN A 439 18.10 14.38 -5.10
C ASN A 439 17.56 15.75 -4.67
N ARG A 440 16.73 15.77 -3.63
CA ARG A 440 16.08 16.99 -3.15
C ARG A 440 17.08 17.79 -2.32
N GLU A 441 17.03 19.11 -2.44
CA GLU A 441 17.77 20.00 -1.55
C GLU A 441 17.19 19.88 -0.12
N SER A 442 18.04 19.90 0.89
CA SER A 442 17.63 19.87 2.30
C SER A 442 18.32 20.96 3.10
N LYS A 443 17.57 21.58 4.02
CA LYS A 443 17.98 22.67 4.90
C LYS A 443 17.40 22.42 6.29
N ALA A 444 18.11 22.80 7.34
CA ALA A 444 17.52 22.81 8.68
C ALA A 444 16.41 23.87 8.76
N PRO A 445 15.24 23.57 9.37
CA PRO A 445 14.19 24.57 9.57
C PRO A 445 14.74 25.82 10.25
N GLU A 446 14.28 27.00 9.82
CA GLU A 446 14.60 28.25 10.52
C GLU A 446 14.01 28.21 11.93
N GLU A 447 14.87 28.03 12.92
CA GLU A 447 14.45 27.80 14.30
C GLU A 447 13.70 29.00 14.88
N LYS A 448 12.63 28.74 15.65
CA LYS A 448 12.29 29.64 16.76
C LYS A 448 13.47 29.56 17.73
N LYS A 449 14.03 30.72 18.10
CA LYS A 449 15.21 30.99 18.94
C LYS A 449 15.25 30.34 20.35
N GLN A 450 14.77 29.12 20.54
CA GLN A 450 14.94 28.37 21.78
C GLN A 450 16.14 27.45 21.62
N ASP A 451 17.14 27.65 22.48
CA ASP A 451 18.33 26.83 22.55
C ASP A 451 17.92 25.37 22.76
N LYS A 452 18.08 24.53 21.73
CA LYS A 452 17.62 23.13 21.68
C LYS A 452 18.15 22.25 22.82
N ASN A 453 19.21 22.71 23.49
CA ASN A 453 19.89 22.01 24.58
C ASN A 453 19.66 22.65 25.95
N SER A 454 18.81 23.67 26.05
CA SER A 454 18.46 24.22 27.37
C SER A 454 17.55 23.22 28.09
N GLU A 455 17.96 22.84 29.31
CA GLU A 455 17.09 22.05 30.17
C GLU A 455 15.82 22.85 30.47
N PRO A 456 14.64 22.20 30.52
CA PRO A 456 13.43 22.88 30.95
C PRO A 456 13.64 23.36 32.39
N GLU A 457 13.17 24.57 32.69
CA GLU A 457 13.09 25.02 34.08
C GLU A 457 12.17 24.08 34.84
N LEU A 458 12.74 23.35 35.80
CA LEU A 458 11.97 22.47 36.67
C LEU A 458 11.11 23.32 37.59
N ILE A 459 9.83 22.99 37.66
CA ILE A 459 8.91 23.63 38.59
C ILE A 459 9.30 23.19 40.01
N ASP A 460 9.79 24.13 40.81
CA ASP A 460 9.97 23.94 42.25
C ASP A 460 8.60 23.98 42.93
N THR A 461 7.94 22.83 43.01
CA THR A 461 6.62 22.65 43.64
C THR A 461 6.68 21.65 44.77
N ALA A 462 5.99 21.96 45.87
CA ALA A 462 5.76 21.01 46.96
C ALA A 462 4.62 20.02 46.66
N ASP A 463 3.81 20.28 45.63
CA ASP A 463 2.71 19.41 45.20
C ASP A 463 2.99 18.81 43.82
N PHE A 464 3.31 17.51 43.81
CA PHE A 464 3.46 16.70 42.60
C PHE A 464 2.17 15.96 42.22
N ASN A 465 1.11 16.00 43.03
CA ASN A 465 -0.15 15.34 42.70
C ASN A 465 -0.85 16.04 41.54
N SER A 466 -0.88 17.39 41.52
CA SER A 466 -1.52 18.12 40.42
C SER A 466 -0.82 17.85 39.07
N PRO A 467 0.51 18.00 38.92
CA PRO A 467 1.20 17.64 37.66
C PRO A 467 1.01 16.18 37.25
N LEU A 468 1.00 15.24 38.20
CA LEU A 468 0.73 13.83 37.91
C LEU A 468 -0.67 13.64 37.33
N LEU A 469 -1.70 14.24 37.94
CA LEU A 469 -3.07 14.17 37.43
C LEU A 469 -3.19 14.82 36.06
N ASP A 470 -2.45 15.90 35.79
CA ASP A 470 -2.43 16.54 34.48
C ASP A 470 -1.77 15.66 33.42
N VAL A 471 -0.69 14.95 33.76
CA VAL A 471 -0.06 13.96 32.88
C VAL A 471 -1.00 12.79 32.60
N LEU A 472 -1.68 12.24 33.62
CA LEU A 472 -2.61 11.13 33.47
C LEU A 472 -3.85 11.48 32.62
N LYS A 473 -4.23 12.76 32.56
CA LYS A 473 -5.32 13.26 31.70
C LYS A 473 -4.91 13.40 30.23
N LEU A 474 -3.63 13.41 29.90
CA LEU A 474 -3.17 13.58 28.52
C LEU A 474 -3.67 12.41 27.66
N PRO A 475 -4.29 12.62 26.48
CA PRO A 475 -4.86 11.54 25.68
C PRO A 475 -3.87 10.45 25.31
N GLN A 476 -2.61 10.80 25.08
CA GLN A 476 -1.55 9.85 24.77
C GLN A 476 -1.15 8.98 25.98
N ILE A 477 -1.38 9.44 27.23
CA ILE A 477 -1.07 8.69 28.46
C ILE A 477 -2.29 7.96 29.01
N ALA A 478 -3.48 8.56 28.90
CA ALA A 478 -4.73 8.00 29.42
C ALA A 478 -5.01 6.60 28.85
N SER A 479 -5.84 5.83 29.56
CA SER A 479 -6.23 4.49 29.12
C SER A 479 -6.83 4.50 27.71
N LYS A 480 -6.40 3.55 26.89
CA LYS A 480 -6.92 3.31 25.53
C LYS A 480 -7.94 2.16 25.49
N TYR A 481 -8.39 1.70 26.65
CA TYR A 481 -9.30 0.56 26.81
C TYR A 481 -10.53 0.64 25.88
N THR A 482 -11.15 1.81 25.79
CA THR A 482 -12.33 2.02 24.93
C THR A 482 -12.04 1.87 23.45
N VAL A 483 -10.79 1.96 23.01
CA VAL A 483 -10.41 1.69 21.61
C VAL A 483 -10.31 0.18 21.40
N TYR A 484 -9.63 -0.52 22.30
CA TYR A 484 -9.42 -1.96 22.19
C TYR A 484 -10.71 -2.77 22.29
N GLU A 485 -11.75 -2.25 22.95
CA GLU A 485 -13.08 -2.89 22.99
C GLU A 485 -13.78 -2.93 21.63
N HIS A 486 -13.41 -2.08 20.68
CA HIS A 486 -13.95 -2.15 19.32
C HIS A 486 -13.33 -3.32 18.53
N TYR A 487 -12.13 -3.74 18.90
CA TYR A 487 -11.36 -4.75 18.18
C TYR A 487 -11.62 -6.15 18.75
N ASP A 488 -11.81 -7.12 17.88
CA ASP A 488 -11.59 -8.50 18.26
C ASP A 488 -10.10 -8.70 18.55
N ASN A 489 -9.79 -9.17 19.76
CA ASN A 489 -8.44 -9.43 20.22
C ASN A 489 -8.22 -10.90 20.59
N THR A 490 -9.16 -11.79 20.26
CA THR A 490 -9.11 -13.23 20.60
C THR A 490 -9.46 -14.18 19.46
N VAL A 491 -9.98 -13.68 18.34
CA VAL A 491 -10.26 -14.47 17.14
C VAL A 491 -9.02 -15.23 16.70
N GLN A 492 -9.22 -16.44 16.17
CA GLN A 492 -8.19 -17.45 15.92
C GLN A 492 -7.63 -18.16 17.17
N ALA A 493 -8.05 -17.78 18.38
CA ALA A 493 -7.75 -18.46 19.64
C ALA A 493 -6.24 -18.66 19.91
N ASN A 494 -5.43 -17.68 19.52
CA ASN A 494 -3.96 -17.71 19.67
C ASN A 494 -3.39 -16.55 20.50
N THR A 495 -4.20 -15.57 20.93
CA THR A 495 -3.74 -14.46 21.80
C THR A 495 -3.42 -14.93 23.21
N ILE A 496 -2.22 -14.58 23.69
CA ILE A 496 -1.73 -14.86 25.04
C ILE A 496 -1.74 -13.60 25.90
N ILE A 497 -1.23 -12.47 25.37
CA ILE A 497 -1.30 -11.16 26.00
C ILE A 497 -2.08 -10.26 25.07
N ARG A 498 -3.21 -9.73 25.55
CA ARG A 498 -4.10 -8.87 24.78
C ARG A 498 -3.58 -7.43 24.76
N CYS A 499 -4.08 -6.64 23.81
CA CYS A 499 -3.77 -5.23 23.74
C CYS A 499 -4.17 -4.53 25.06
N GLY A 500 -3.25 -3.74 25.62
CA GLY A 500 -3.46 -3.01 26.88
C GLY A 500 -3.17 -3.80 28.16
N GLU A 501 -2.88 -5.11 28.09
CA GLU A 501 -2.53 -5.91 29.28
C GLU A 501 -1.05 -5.79 29.68
N ALA A 502 -0.17 -5.51 28.72
CA ALA A 502 1.27 -5.32 28.92
C ALA A 502 1.86 -4.38 27.87
N ASP A 503 3.18 -4.20 27.89
CA ASP A 503 3.91 -3.30 26.99
C ASP A 503 3.86 -3.72 25.50
N ALA A 504 3.63 -5.00 25.21
CA ALA A 504 3.51 -5.54 23.86
C ALA A 504 2.45 -6.65 23.78
N GLY A 505 1.87 -6.83 22.58
CA GLY A 505 0.96 -7.94 22.29
C GLY A 505 1.72 -9.24 22.07
N LEU A 506 1.15 -10.37 22.51
CA LEU A 506 1.78 -11.70 22.34
C LEU A 506 0.75 -12.72 21.83
N ILE A 507 1.09 -13.40 20.75
CA ILE A 507 0.32 -14.53 20.20
C ILE A 507 1.16 -15.82 20.20
N ALA A 508 0.51 -16.98 20.27
CA ALA A 508 1.10 -18.30 20.12
C ALA A 508 0.53 -18.98 18.85
N PRO A 509 1.06 -18.66 17.66
CA PRO A 509 0.43 -19.04 16.39
C PRO A 509 0.66 -20.51 15.99
N LEU A 510 1.45 -21.26 16.75
CA LEU A 510 1.81 -22.65 16.47
C LEU A 510 1.17 -23.58 17.52
N PRO A 511 0.02 -24.22 17.23
CA PRO A 511 -0.66 -25.09 18.19
C PRO A 511 0.25 -26.19 18.73
N GLY A 512 0.29 -26.34 20.06
CA GLY A 512 1.08 -27.36 20.75
C GLY A 512 2.60 -27.10 20.78
N LYS A 513 3.10 -26.04 20.14
CA LYS A 513 4.52 -25.66 20.19
C LYS A 513 4.73 -24.49 21.17
N LYS A 514 5.89 -24.47 21.84
CA LYS A 514 6.27 -23.40 22.79
C LYS A 514 6.92 -22.21 22.07
N TYR A 515 6.23 -21.65 21.08
CA TYR A 515 6.69 -20.47 20.34
C TYR A 515 5.64 -19.36 20.41
N GLY A 516 6.09 -18.14 20.70
CA GLY A 516 5.28 -16.94 20.70
C GLY A 516 5.85 -15.87 19.75
N VAL A 517 4.98 -14.98 19.30
CA VAL A 517 5.33 -13.83 18.45
C VAL A 517 4.83 -12.58 19.15
N ALA A 518 5.77 -11.69 19.48
CA ALA A 518 5.50 -10.41 20.10
C ALA A 518 5.43 -9.31 19.05
N LEU A 519 4.46 -8.40 19.18
CA LEU A 519 4.28 -7.26 18.28
C LEU A 519 4.10 -5.98 19.09
N LYS A 520 4.76 -4.91 18.64
CA LYS A 520 4.63 -3.56 19.19
C LYS A 520 4.96 -2.53 18.11
N VAL A 521 4.35 -1.36 18.23
CA VAL A 521 4.59 -0.16 17.43
C VAL A 521 4.74 1.03 18.38
N ASP A 522 5.68 1.92 18.11
CA ASP A 522 5.95 3.10 18.94
C ASP A 522 6.51 4.26 18.09
N SER A 523 6.13 5.50 18.39
CA SER A 523 6.81 6.70 17.90
C SER A 523 6.40 7.94 18.70
N ASN A 524 7.37 8.75 19.11
CA ASN A 524 7.09 9.97 19.87
C ASN A 524 7.30 11.24 19.02
N PRO A 525 6.22 11.92 18.57
CA PRO A 525 6.35 13.10 17.72
C PRO A 525 6.97 14.31 18.44
N ARG A 526 6.95 14.36 19.78
CA ARG A 526 7.62 15.44 20.53
C ARG A 526 9.13 15.33 20.43
N TYR A 527 9.68 14.12 20.45
CA TYR A 527 11.12 13.91 20.23
C TYR A 527 11.51 14.26 18.79
N ASN A 528 10.70 13.87 17.81
CA ASN A 528 10.93 14.25 16.41
C ASN A 528 10.96 15.77 16.22
N ARG A 529 10.10 16.51 16.92
CA ARG A 529 10.07 17.98 16.87
C ARG A 529 11.33 18.64 17.45
N VAL A 530 11.94 18.02 18.48
CA VAL A 530 13.20 18.50 19.07
C VAL A 530 14.36 18.15 18.15
N ASN A 531 14.46 16.87 17.80
CA ASN A 531 15.50 16.33 16.93
C ASN A 531 15.00 15.04 16.24
N PRO A 532 14.73 15.08 14.92
CA PRO A 532 14.23 13.93 14.16
C PRO A 532 15.13 12.69 14.24
N TYR A 533 16.45 12.87 14.25
CA TYR A 533 17.40 11.76 14.34
C TYR A 533 17.27 11.03 15.69
N HIS A 534 17.30 11.77 16.80
CA HIS A 534 17.12 11.17 18.13
C HIS A 534 15.69 10.68 18.37
N GLY A 535 14.69 11.28 17.73
CA GLY A 535 13.33 10.78 17.74
C GLY A 535 13.21 9.40 17.08
N ALA A 536 13.85 9.19 15.92
CA ALA A 536 13.92 7.88 15.27
C ALA A 536 14.67 6.84 16.13
N VAL A 537 15.82 7.22 16.73
CA VAL A 537 16.55 6.35 17.66
C VAL A 537 15.67 5.95 18.86
N ASN A 538 14.92 6.90 19.42
CA ASN A 538 14.02 6.61 20.54
C ASN A 538 12.87 5.68 20.14
N ALA A 539 12.27 5.86 18.96
CA ALA A 539 11.21 4.96 18.49
C ALA A 539 11.69 3.50 18.44
N ILE A 540 12.91 3.27 17.91
CA ILE A 540 13.51 1.93 17.87
C ILE A 540 13.82 1.41 19.29
N ALA A 541 14.39 2.25 20.15
CA ALA A 541 14.72 1.85 21.52
C ALA A 541 13.46 1.56 22.37
N GLU A 542 12.38 2.30 22.17
CA GLU A 542 11.10 2.11 22.85
C GLU A 542 10.44 0.80 22.47
N VAL A 543 10.30 0.52 21.16
CA VAL A 543 9.70 -0.74 20.70
C VAL A 543 10.50 -1.96 21.16
N MET A 544 11.83 -1.88 21.13
CA MET A 544 12.68 -2.98 21.62
C MET A 544 12.54 -3.21 23.13
N ARG A 545 12.42 -2.13 23.92
CA ARG A 545 12.20 -2.25 25.38
C ARG A 545 10.84 -2.84 25.70
N ASN A 546 9.79 -2.41 25.00
CA ASN A 546 8.44 -2.94 25.18
C ASN A 546 8.36 -4.44 24.88
N ILE A 547 9.01 -4.89 23.80
CA ILE A 547 9.12 -6.32 23.47
C ILE A 547 9.93 -7.08 24.54
N ALA A 548 11.05 -6.52 24.99
CA ALA A 548 11.88 -7.15 26.02
C ALA A 548 11.20 -7.23 27.39
N ALA A 549 10.37 -6.26 27.75
CA ALA A 549 9.66 -6.18 29.03
C ALA A 549 8.70 -7.38 29.24
N ILE A 550 8.13 -7.92 28.16
CA ILE A 550 7.29 -9.13 28.21
C ILE A 550 8.09 -10.44 28.06
N GLY A 551 9.43 -10.37 28.06
CA GLY A 551 10.34 -11.51 27.97
C GLY A 551 10.60 -12.02 26.54
N ALA A 552 10.20 -11.27 25.50
CA ALA A 552 10.48 -11.62 24.11
C ALA A 552 11.82 -11.01 23.63
N THR A 553 12.41 -11.59 22.58
CA THR A 553 13.62 -11.06 21.95
C THR A 553 13.25 -10.34 20.65
N PRO A 554 13.61 -9.06 20.47
CA PRO A 554 13.44 -8.39 19.18
C PRO A 554 14.25 -9.08 18.08
N ILE A 555 13.60 -9.49 16.99
CA ILE A 555 14.24 -10.21 15.87
C ILE A 555 14.30 -9.41 14.57
N GLY A 556 13.60 -8.28 14.49
CA GLY A 556 13.59 -7.40 13.33
C GLY A 556 12.63 -6.23 13.56
N LEU A 557 12.63 -5.28 12.62
CA LEU A 557 11.80 -4.08 12.67
C LEU A 557 11.25 -3.78 11.28
N THR A 558 10.14 -3.05 11.26
CA THR A 558 9.57 -2.42 10.07
C THR A 558 9.30 -0.96 10.40
N ASP A 559 9.45 -0.07 9.42
CA ASP A 559 9.18 1.35 9.55
C ASP A 559 8.13 1.81 8.54
N CYS A 560 7.26 2.71 8.98
CA CYS A 560 6.32 3.41 8.10
C CYS A 560 6.52 4.90 8.30
N LEU A 561 7.25 5.50 7.37
CA LEU A 561 7.75 6.86 7.46
C LEU A 561 6.67 7.86 7.03
N ASN A 562 6.34 8.81 7.89
CA ASN A 562 5.39 9.88 7.58
C ASN A 562 6.04 11.24 7.82
N TYR A 563 6.30 11.97 6.73
CA TYR A 563 6.99 13.25 6.73
C TYR A 563 6.22 14.30 5.93
N GLY A 564 6.70 15.55 5.96
CA GLY A 564 6.13 16.65 5.20
C GLY A 564 6.42 16.56 3.70
N ASN A 565 6.22 17.68 3.01
CA ASN A 565 6.46 17.77 1.58
C ASN A 565 7.98 17.82 1.28
N PRO A 566 8.56 16.81 0.61
CA PRO A 566 10.00 16.75 0.33
C PRO A 566 10.48 17.78 -0.73
N GLU A 567 9.57 18.59 -1.29
CA GLU A 567 9.92 19.71 -2.16
C GLU A 567 10.24 20.99 -1.39
N LYS A 568 9.89 21.04 -0.10
CA LYS A 568 10.28 22.12 0.80
C LYS A 568 11.60 21.71 1.48
N PRO A 569 12.71 22.44 1.27
CA PRO A 569 14.01 22.02 1.79
C PRO A 569 14.05 21.81 3.30
N GLU A 570 13.20 22.49 4.06
CA GLU A 570 13.09 22.36 5.51
C GLU A 570 12.25 21.18 6.03
N GLN A 571 11.58 20.41 5.17
CA GLN A 571 10.63 19.35 5.57
C GLN A 571 11.12 17.93 5.34
#